data_AF-A0A662RTA4-F1
#
_entry.id   AF-A0A662RTA4-F1
#
_cell.length_a   1.000
_cell.length_b   1.000
_cell.length_c   1.000
_cell.angle_alpha   90.00
_cell.angle_beta   90.00
_cell.angle_gamma   90.00
#
_symmetry.space_group_name_H-M   'P 1'
#
loop_
_entity.id
_entity.type
_entity.pdbx_description
1 polymer ?
#
loop_
_entity_poly.entity_id
_entity_poly.type
_entity_poly.pdbx_seq_one_letter_code
_entity_poly.pdbx_strand_id
1 'polypeptide(L)'
;MISGVLRGLILIGTCGWSRLYQALPPSRRRGRSVLQAYADLFPVAEVNSSFYRFHRVETYRRWREEVPESFEFTIKCHRSITHEERLRATETALGNMQKMAEAAEACGAEALVLQTPASLRAEEETLREAERFFERVERGGTSLAWETRGESWEGEEARRALRELLERYGIVHVTDPFKIEPVALGEFTYFRLHGLPDYNLRYTYTNGQLLHLYNLLKGYERKTGRVYVLFNNYAMYRDAERLQALHREGELPPTPFGPRSVWWTLRVLEEWPSTKEQLLSRCGRWRCWVEPDRSVELGTILQRFRDRTYTRLEEVLEEAERIWEETGYPTSEEAERRTVQLQARGS
;
A
#
# COMPACT_ATOMS: atom_id res chain seq x y z
N MET A 1 9.56 38.14 4.06
CA MET A 1 10.49 37.24 4.79
C MET A 1 9.76 36.81 6.04
N ILE A 2 9.37 35.56 6.26
CA ILE A 2 10.00 34.28 5.91
C ILE A 2 8.96 33.44 5.14
N SER A 3 9.28 33.08 3.89
CA SER A 3 8.61 31.98 3.22
C SER A 3 8.94 30.73 4.04
N GLY A 4 8.01 30.31 4.89
CA GLY A 4 8.07 29.00 5.52
C GLY A 4 8.09 28.00 4.37
N VAL A 5 9.27 27.45 4.09
CA VAL A 5 9.40 26.27 3.24
C VAL A 5 8.44 25.26 3.85
N LEU A 6 7.31 25.00 3.19
CA LEU A 6 6.47 23.86 3.50
C LEU A 6 7.44 22.68 3.54
N ARG A 7 7.72 22.16 4.74
CA ARG A 7 8.50 20.92 4.85
C ARG A 7 7.70 19.90 4.06
N GLY A 8 8.28 19.44 2.96
CA GLY A 8 7.70 18.38 2.15
C GLY A 8 7.31 17.20 3.05
N LEU A 9 6.11 16.67 2.85
CA LEU A 9 5.56 15.60 3.67
C LEU A 9 5.28 14.37 2.80
N ILE A 10 6.04 13.30 3.01
CA ILE A 10 5.78 11.98 2.41
C ILE A 10 5.09 11.10 3.46
N LEU A 11 3.82 10.80 3.23
CA LEU A 11 2.98 9.97 4.09
C LEU A 11 2.92 8.56 3.54
N ILE A 12 3.53 7.63 4.27
CA ILE A 12 3.66 6.23 3.89
C ILE A 12 2.66 5.41 4.69
N GLY A 13 1.80 4.65 4.02
CA GLY A 13 0.79 3.83 4.68
C GLY A 13 0.37 2.64 3.84
N THR A 14 -0.79 2.08 4.17
CA THR A 14 -1.32 0.88 3.53
C THR A 14 -2.83 1.00 3.25
N CYS A 15 -3.29 0.19 2.30
CA CYS A 15 -4.70 0.06 1.95
C CYS A 15 -5.44 -0.86 2.93
N GLY A 16 -5.66 -0.33 4.14
CA GLY A 16 -6.29 -1.02 5.26
C GLY A 16 -5.29 -1.51 6.30
N TRP A 17 -5.80 -1.80 7.51
CA TRP A 17 -5.00 -2.14 8.69
C TRP A 17 -5.42 -3.45 9.39
N SER A 18 -6.54 -4.07 8.99
CA SER A 18 -7.15 -5.19 9.74
C SER A 18 -6.27 -6.43 9.89
N ARG A 19 -5.26 -6.59 9.02
CA ARG A 19 -4.32 -7.72 9.04
C ARG A 19 -2.99 -7.38 9.72
N LEU A 20 -2.81 -6.18 10.25
CA LEU A 20 -1.54 -5.75 10.85
C LEU A 20 -1.11 -6.68 11.99
N TYR A 21 -2.06 -7.21 12.75
CA TYR A 21 -1.75 -8.17 13.82
C TYR A 21 -1.07 -9.44 13.29
N GLN A 22 -1.10 -9.77 12.00
CA GLN A 22 -0.28 -10.88 11.49
C GLN A 22 1.21 -10.52 11.37
N ALA A 23 1.54 -9.22 11.38
CA ALA A 23 2.86 -8.66 11.18
C ALA A 23 3.49 -8.00 12.42
N LEU A 24 2.81 -8.02 13.58
CA LEU A 24 3.30 -7.45 14.83
C LEU A 24 3.50 -8.51 15.91
N PRO A 25 4.48 -8.42 16.81
CA PRO A 25 4.56 -9.31 17.97
C PRO A 25 3.43 -9.06 18.99
N PRO A 26 3.05 -10.05 19.82
CA PRO A 26 2.00 -9.89 20.84
C PRO A 26 2.17 -8.69 21.79
N SER A 27 3.39 -8.38 22.22
CA SER A 27 3.68 -7.21 23.07
C SER A 27 3.20 -5.89 22.46
N ARG A 28 3.33 -5.72 21.14
CA ARG A 28 2.94 -4.50 20.43
C ARG A 28 1.43 -4.37 20.20
N ARG A 29 0.66 -5.42 20.49
CA ARG A 29 -0.81 -5.47 20.32
C ARG A 29 -1.56 -5.35 21.65
N ARG A 30 -0.89 -5.61 22.77
CA ARG A 30 -1.54 -5.78 24.08
C ARG A 30 -2.24 -4.49 24.51
N GLY A 31 -3.53 -4.59 24.81
CA GLY A 31 -4.35 -3.47 25.28
C GLY A 31 -4.69 -2.42 24.21
N ARG A 32 -4.43 -2.71 22.93
CA ARG A 32 -4.65 -1.78 21.82
C ARG A 32 -5.64 -2.36 20.81
N SER A 33 -6.37 -1.49 20.13
CA SER A 33 -7.06 -1.84 18.89
C SER A 33 -6.04 -2.03 17.76
N VAL A 34 -6.46 -2.71 16.68
CA VAL A 34 -5.59 -2.88 15.49
C VAL A 34 -5.19 -1.53 14.90
N LEU A 35 -6.09 -0.54 14.95
CA LEU A 35 -5.85 0.80 14.42
C LEU A 35 -4.90 1.60 15.32
N GLN A 36 -5.03 1.50 16.65
CA GLN A 36 -4.07 2.10 17.58
C GLN A 36 -2.65 1.57 17.35
N ALA A 37 -2.50 0.25 17.24
CA ALA A 37 -1.20 -0.35 16.93
C ALA A 37 -0.68 0.02 15.53
N TYR A 38 -1.57 0.34 14.60
CA TYR A 38 -1.22 0.79 13.26
C TYR A 38 -0.68 2.22 13.26
N ALA A 39 -1.34 3.13 13.99
CA ALA A 39 -0.96 4.54 14.07
C ALA A 39 0.41 4.76 14.74
N ASP A 40 0.87 3.80 15.55
CA ASP A 40 2.25 3.81 16.08
C ASP A 40 3.31 3.61 14.99
N LEU A 41 2.95 3.01 13.85
CA LEU A 41 3.88 2.67 12.77
C LEU A 41 3.82 3.68 11.64
N PHE A 42 2.60 3.98 11.19
CA PHE A 42 2.34 4.72 9.97
C PHE A 42 1.51 5.98 10.26
N PRO A 43 1.80 7.11 9.58
CA PRO A 43 1.05 8.35 9.77
C PRO A 43 -0.27 8.43 8.99
N VAL A 44 -0.53 7.49 8.07
CA VAL A 44 -1.73 7.52 7.22
C VAL A 44 -2.28 6.12 6.96
N ALA A 45 -3.60 5.99 6.88
CA ALA A 45 -4.26 4.78 6.38
C ALA A 45 -5.34 5.09 5.35
N GLU A 46 -5.44 4.24 4.34
CA GLU A 46 -6.62 4.21 3.47
C GLU A 46 -7.67 3.24 4.04
N VAL A 47 -8.87 3.75 4.32
CA VAL A 47 -10.05 2.95 4.63
C VAL A 47 -10.47 2.22 3.35
N ASN A 48 -10.00 0.97 3.22
CA ASN A 48 -10.30 0.14 2.05
C ASN A 48 -11.57 -0.72 2.25
N SER A 49 -11.99 -0.94 3.50
CA SER A 49 -13.17 -1.78 3.79
C SER A 49 -14.49 -1.14 3.36
N SER A 50 -14.55 0.18 3.24
CA SER A 50 -15.68 0.96 2.72
C SER A 50 -16.01 0.64 1.26
N PHE A 51 -15.05 0.13 0.49
CA PHE A 51 -15.29 -0.32 -0.87
C PHE A 51 -16.35 -1.43 -0.96
N TYR A 52 -16.41 -2.28 0.08
CA TYR A 52 -17.28 -3.47 0.11
C TYR A 52 -18.55 -3.28 0.93
N ARG A 53 -18.57 -2.31 1.85
CA ARG A 53 -19.73 -2.03 2.70
C ARG A 53 -19.74 -0.59 3.17
N PHE A 54 -20.93 -0.01 3.27
CA PHE A 54 -21.10 1.23 4.04
C PHE A 54 -20.98 0.92 5.54
N HIS A 55 -20.08 1.61 6.24
CA HIS A 55 -20.06 1.60 7.71
C HIS A 55 -20.94 2.74 8.23
N ARG A 56 -21.33 2.64 9.50
CA ARG A 56 -22.01 3.74 10.20
C ARG A 56 -21.04 4.91 10.38
N VAL A 57 -21.55 6.14 10.38
CA VAL A 57 -20.75 7.36 10.59
C VAL A 57 -20.03 7.31 11.94
N GLU A 58 -20.67 6.75 12.97
CA GLU A 58 -20.09 6.55 14.31
C GLU A 58 -18.83 5.66 14.28
N THR A 59 -18.74 4.72 13.33
CA THR A 59 -17.53 3.90 13.16
C THR A 59 -16.35 4.76 12.73
N TYR A 60 -16.56 5.73 11.83
CA TYR A 60 -15.51 6.65 11.38
C TYR A 60 -15.11 7.63 12.49
N ARG A 61 -16.08 8.17 13.25
CA ARG A 61 -15.80 9.00 14.43
C ARG A 61 -14.95 8.26 15.47
N ARG A 62 -15.32 7.01 15.77
CA ARG A 62 -14.53 6.17 16.66
C ARG A 62 -13.12 5.91 16.12
N TRP A 63 -12.96 5.64 14.83
CA TRP A 63 -11.63 5.47 14.25
C TRP A 63 -10.78 6.74 14.41
N ARG A 64 -11.37 7.93 14.26
CA ARG A 64 -10.68 9.19 14.50
C ARG A 64 -10.23 9.35 15.94
N GLU A 65 -11.08 8.98 16.90
CA GLU A 65 -10.77 9.03 18.34
C GLU A 65 -9.68 8.03 18.76
N GLU A 66 -9.46 6.96 17.99
CA GLU A 66 -8.46 5.93 18.28
C GLU A 66 -7.02 6.33 17.91
N VAL A 67 -6.82 7.43 17.18
CA VAL A 67 -5.50 7.80 16.62
C VAL A 67 -5.15 9.28 16.90
N PRO A 68 -3.86 9.66 16.89
CA PRO A 68 -3.45 11.06 17.08
C PRO A 68 -4.08 12.01 16.06
N GLU A 69 -4.21 13.29 16.40
CA GLU A 69 -4.73 14.33 15.50
C GLU A 69 -3.93 14.43 14.19
N SER A 70 -2.61 14.23 14.26
CA SER A 70 -1.71 14.25 13.11
C SER A 70 -1.83 13.02 12.18
N PHE A 71 -2.62 12.01 12.55
CA PHE A 71 -2.81 10.82 11.72
C PHE A 71 -3.85 11.13 10.63
N GLU A 72 -3.56 10.78 9.39
CA GLU A 72 -4.42 11.10 8.25
C GLU A 72 -5.20 9.88 7.76
N PHE A 73 -6.42 10.11 7.31
CA PHE A 73 -7.22 9.09 6.65
C PHE A 73 -7.46 9.44 5.19
N THR A 74 -7.54 8.42 4.37
CA THR A 74 -8.13 8.50 3.03
C THR A 74 -9.19 7.40 2.95
N ILE A 75 -10.22 7.53 2.13
CA ILE A 75 -11.31 6.55 2.07
C ILE A 75 -11.46 6.09 0.63
N LYS A 76 -11.40 4.79 0.40
CA LYS A 76 -11.80 4.22 -0.87
C LYS A 76 -13.32 4.19 -0.96
N CYS A 77 -13.87 4.87 -1.96
CA CYS A 77 -15.33 4.95 -2.15
C CYS A 77 -15.94 3.57 -2.38
N HIS A 78 -17.21 3.43 -2.01
CA HIS A 78 -17.98 2.20 -2.19
C HIS A 78 -18.04 1.80 -3.68
N ARG A 79 -17.94 0.49 -3.97
CA ARG A 79 -17.92 -0.03 -5.35
C ARG A 79 -19.17 0.35 -6.15
N SER A 80 -20.30 0.62 -5.50
CA SER A 80 -21.52 1.04 -6.19
C SER A 80 -21.29 2.31 -7.00
N ILE A 81 -20.42 3.22 -6.55
CA ILE A 81 -20.12 4.47 -7.25
C ILE A 81 -19.23 4.22 -8.48
N THR A 82 -18.17 3.41 -8.33
CA THR A 82 -17.11 3.31 -9.35
C THR A 82 -17.22 2.08 -10.26
N HIS A 83 -17.87 1.01 -9.82
CA HIS A 83 -17.99 -0.25 -10.57
C HIS A 83 -19.41 -0.49 -11.08
N GLU A 84 -20.43 -0.21 -10.28
CA GLU A 84 -21.84 -0.43 -10.65
C GLU A 84 -22.35 0.78 -11.44
N GLU A 85 -22.29 1.98 -10.88
CA GLU A 85 -22.72 3.23 -11.52
C GLU A 85 -21.65 3.83 -12.45
N ARG A 86 -20.39 3.37 -12.34
CA ARG A 86 -19.28 3.71 -13.25
C ARG A 86 -19.06 5.22 -13.42
N LEU A 87 -19.14 5.98 -12.32
CA LEU A 87 -19.02 7.44 -12.30
C LEU A 87 -20.07 8.19 -13.13
N ARG A 88 -21.26 7.60 -13.35
CA ARG A 88 -22.39 8.35 -13.90
C ARG A 88 -23.11 9.12 -12.80
N ALA A 89 -23.67 10.28 -13.14
CA ALA A 89 -24.38 11.14 -12.20
C ALA A 89 -25.82 10.67 -11.87
N THR A 90 -25.98 9.39 -11.56
CA THR A 90 -27.28 8.81 -11.17
C THR A 90 -27.62 9.19 -9.73
N GLU A 91 -28.90 9.15 -9.37
CA GLU A 91 -29.35 9.42 -8.00
C GLU A 91 -28.67 8.46 -7.00
N THR A 92 -28.51 7.20 -7.37
CA THR A 92 -27.78 6.19 -6.59
C THR A 92 -26.32 6.58 -6.37
N ALA A 93 -25.61 7.00 -7.41
CA ALA A 93 -24.21 7.38 -7.30
C ALA A 93 -24.04 8.62 -6.41
N LEU A 94 -24.86 9.65 -6.62
CA LEU A 94 -24.80 10.91 -5.87
C LEU A 94 -25.19 10.71 -4.39
N GLY A 95 -26.27 9.98 -4.11
CA GLY A 95 -26.65 9.66 -2.73
C GLY A 95 -25.64 8.78 -2.01
N ASN A 96 -24.94 7.89 -2.72
CA ASN A 96 -23.84 7.11 -2.14
C ASN A 96 -22.58 7.95 -1.93
N MET A 97 -22.31 8.92 -2.80
CA MET A 97 -21.22 9.89 -2.61
C MET A 97 -21.46 10.78 -1.39
N GLN A 98 -22.70 11.21 -1.15
CA GLN A 98 -23.06 11.96 0.07
C GLN A 98 -22.71 11.17 1.33
N LYS A 99 -23.05 9.87 1.38
CA LYS A 99 -22.66 8.98 2.50
C LYS A 99 -21.14 8.86 2.66
N MET A 100 -20.39 8.88 1.55
CA MET A 100 -18.92 8.86 1.61
C MET A 100 -18.36 10.20 2.11
N ALA A 101 -18.97 11.33 1.74
CA ALA A 101 -18.59 12.65 2.24
C ALA A 101 -18.84 12.78 3.76
N GLU A 102 -19.99 12.31 4.25
CA GLU A 102 -20.29 12.24 5.70
C GLU A 102 -19.28 11.37 6.46
N ALA A 103 -18.88 10.24 5.86
CA ALA A 103 -17.85 9.37 6.42
C ALA A 103 -16.46 10.05 6.45
N ALA A 104 -16.11 10.78 5.38
CA ALA A 104 -14.87 11.54 5.30
C ALA A 104 -14.82 12.65 6.35
N GLU A 105 -15.88 13.43 6.50
CA GLU A 105 -15.99 14.46 7.53
C GLU A 105 -15.84 13.85 8.93
N ALA A 106 -16.52 12.73 9.19
CA ALA A 106 -16.52 12.08 10.50
C ALA A 106 -15.14 11.60 10.98
N CYS A 107 -14.23 11.25 10.06
CA CYS A 107 -12.85 10.90 10.42
C CYS A 107 -11.78 11.90 9.94
N GLY A 108 -12.18 13.06 9.43
CA GLY A 108 -11.26 14.04 8.84
C GLY A 108 -10.42 13.44 7.73
N ALA A 109 -11.04 12.71 6.80
CA ALA A 109 -10.32 12.14 5.66
C ALA A 109 -9.95 13.23 4.65
N GLU A 110 -8.70 13.17 4.19
CA GLU A 110 -8.10 14.11 3.25
C GLU A 110 -8.55 13.83 1.80
N ALA A 111 -8.87 12.57 1.49
CA ALA A 111 -9.24 12.16 0.14
C ALA A 111 -10.31 11.06 0.09
N LEU A 112 -11.22 11.19 -0.88
CA LEU A 112 -12.12 10.13 -1.35
C LEU A 112 -11.56 9.54 -2.65
N VAL A 113 -11.13 8.28 -2.59
CA VAL A 113 -10.50 7.55 -3.68
C VAL A 113 -11.55 6.80 -4.51
N LEU A 114 -11.75 7.26 -5.74
CA LEU A 114 -12.61 6.69 -6.75
C LEU A 114 -11.78 5.77 -7.65
N GLN A 115 -11.57 4.51 -7.25
CA GLN A 115 -10.92 3.54 -8.13
C GLN A 115 -11.93 2.85 -9.04
N THR A 116 -11.79 3.02 -10.36
CA THR A 116 -12.64 2.38 -11.38
C THR A 116 -12.04 1.04 -11.86
N PRO A 117 -12.86 0.12 -12.43
CA PRO A 117 -12.35 -1.14 -12.98
C PRO A 117 -11.72 -0.94 -14.36
N ALA A 118 -10.86 -1.89 -14.78
CA ALA A 118 -10.24 -1.88 -16.11
C ALA A 118 -11.25 -1.97 -17.27
N SER A 119 -12.47 -2.43 -16.99
CA SER A 119 -13.56 -2.47 -17.97
C SER A 119 -14.21 -1.11 -18.23
N LEU A 120 -13.89 -0.06 -17.44
CA LEU A 120 -14.26 1.31 -17.75
C LEU A 120 -13.19 1.91 -18.65
N ARG A 121 -13.44 1.87 -19.96
CA ARG A 121 -12.48 2.30 -20.98
C ARG A 121 -12.46 3.82 -21.13
N ALA A 122 -11.35 4.35 -21.60
CA ALA A 122 -11.16 5.78 -21.85
C ALA A 122 -11.86 6.24 -23.15
N GLU A 123 -13.19 6.20 -23.14
CA GLU A 123 -14.03 6.65 -24.25
C GLU A 123 -14.55 8.06 -23.98
N GLU A 124 -14.85 8.81 -25.03
CA GLU A 124 -15.37 10.18 -24.93
C GLU A 124 -16.62 10.26 -24.05
N GLU A 125 -17.54 9.30 -24.19
CA GLU A 125 -18.74 9.20 -23.35
C GLU A 125 -18.41 8.94 -21.88
N THR A 126 -17.37 8.14 -21.60
CA THR A 126 -16.93 7.89 -20.21
C THR A 126 -16.43 9.18 -19.56
N LEU A 127 -15.66 10.00 -20.29
CA LEU A 127 -15.18 11.27 -19.79
C LEU A 127 -16.32 12.29 -19.59
N ARG A 128 -17.29 12.35 -20.53
CA ARG A 128 -18.50 13.20 -20.39
C ARG A 128 -19.34 12.83 -19.17
N GLU A 129 -19.52 11.53 -18.91
CA GLU A 129 -20.29 11.08 -17.75
C GLU A 129 -19.55 11.33 -16.44
N ALA A 130 -18.23 11.11 -16.40
CA ALA A 130 -17.40 11.46 -15.25
C ALA A 130 -17.41 12.97 -14.97
N GLU A 131 -17.37 13.80 -16.02
CA GLU A 131 -17.52 15.25 -15.92
C GLU A 131 -18.84 15.64 -15.24
N ARG A 132 -19.97 15.15 -15.75
CA ARG A 132 -21.30 15.38 -15.15
C ARG A 132 -21.38 14.92 -13.71
N PHE A 133 -20.69 13.83 -13.37
CA PHE A 133 -20.60 13.34 -12.00
C PHE A 133 -19.81 14.31 -11.12
N PHE A 134 -18.62 14.75 -11.56
CA PHE A 134 -17.80 15.70 -10.80
C PHE A 134 -18.45 17.07 -10.62
N GLU A 135 -19.27 17.52 -11.57
CA GLU A 135 -20.09 18.74 -11.44
C GLU A 135 -21.13 18.67 -10.32
N ARG A 136 -21.65 17.46 -10.03
CA ARG A 136 -22.83 17.27 -9.18
C ARG A 136 -22.52 16.70 -7.80
N VAL A 137 -21.32 16.13 -7.60
CA VAL A 137 -20.94 15.57 -6.30
C VAL A 137 -20.61 16.66 -5.30
N GLU A 138 -21.25 16.59 -4.14
CA GLU A 138 -20.87 17.38 -2.97
C GLU A 138 -19.77 16.63 -2.21
N ARG A 139 -18.59 17.25 -2.13
CA ARG A 139 -17.40 16.67 -1.49
C ARG A 139 -16.96 17.39 -0.21
N GLY A 140 -17.69 18.44 0.18
CA GLY A 140 -17.32 19.30 1.30
C GLY A 140 -15.88 19.81 1.16
N GLY A 141 -15.10 19.70 2.24
CA GLY A 141 -13.67 20.03 2.26
C GLY A 141 -12.73 18.88 1.86
N THR A 142 -13.25 17.72 1.44
CA THR A 142 -12.43 16.55 1.10
C THR A 142 -12.08 16.51 -0.38
N SER A 143 -10.81 16.25 -0.71
CA SER A 143 -10.36 16.12 -2.09
C SER A 143 -10.92 14.83 -2.72
N LEU A 144 -11.18 14.87 -4.03
CA LEU A 144 -11.49 13.66 -4.80
C LEU A 144 -10.22 13.18 -5.51
N ALA A 145 -10.02 11.87 -5.53
CA ALA A 145 -8.87 11.26 -6.20
C ALA A 145 -9.35 10.11 -7.09
N TRP A 146 -9.05 10.14 -8.39
CA TRP A 146 -9.47 9.10 -9.34
C TRP A 146 -8.30 8.20 -9.69
N GLU A 147 -8.45 6.89 -9.43
CA GLU A 147 -7.55 5.86 -9.96
C GLU A 147 -8.17 5.17 -11.18
N THR A 148 -7.66 5.50 -12.37
CA THR A 148 -8.03 4.81 -13.62
C THR A 148 -7.29 3.49 -13.75
N ARG A 149 -7.92 2.50 -14.40
CA ARG A 149 -7.36 1.17 -14.62
C ARG A 149 -7.52 0.74 -16.08
N GLY A 150 -6.54 0.02 -16.61
CA GLY A 150 -6.60 -0.61 -17.92
C GLY A 150 -5.91 0.20 -19.02
N GLU A 151 -5.39 -0.52 -20.01
CA GLU A 151 -4.52 -0.01 -21.09
C GLU A 151 -5.14 1.14 -21.91
N SER A 152 -6.48 1.21 -21.99
CA SER A 152 -7.15 2.30 -22.71
C SER A 152 -6.82 3.69 -22.15
N TRP A 153 -6.44 3.78 -20.88
CA TRP A 153 -6.07 5.05 -20.23
C TRP A 153 -4.61 5.45 -20.44
N GLU A 154 -3.81 4.61 -21.09
CA GLU A 154 -2.36 4.81 -21.26
C GLU A 154 -2.03 5.55 -22.56
N GLY A 155 -2.95 5.56 -23.53
CA GLY A 155 -2.78 6.26 -24.79
C GLY A 155 -2.72 7.79 -24.63
N GLU A 156 -1.95 8.45 -25.49
CA GLU A 156 -1.68 9.90 -25.39
C GLU A 156 -2.96 10.74 -25.40
N GLU A 157 -3.91 10.43 -26.29
CA GLU A 157 -5.20 11.14 -26.39
C GLU A 157 -6.04 10.98 -25.12
N ALA A 158 -6.18 9.75 -24.62
CA ALA A 158 -6.88 9.46 -23.37
C ALA A 158 -6.23 10.19 -22.18
N ARG A 159 -4.89 10.21 -22.11
CA ARG A 159 -4.14 10.91 -21.07
C ARG A 159 -4.32 12.43 -21.15
N ARG A 160 -4.38 13.00 -22.34
CA ARG A 160 -4.63 14.44 -22.55
C ARG A 160 -6.03 14.82 -22.09
N ALA A 161 -7.05 14.09 -22.55
CA ALA A 161 -8.43 14.36 -22.17
C ALA A 161 -8.67 14.14 -20.66
N LEU A 162 -8.05 13.11 -20.08
CA LEU A 162 -8.06 12.89 -18.63
C LEU A 162 -7.40 14.06 -17.89
N ARG A 163 -6.24 14.55 -18.33
CA ARG A 163 -5.57 15.72 -17.72
C ARG A 163 -6.50 16.93 -17.65
N GLU A 164 -7.08 17.29 -18.79
CA GLU A 164 -7.97 18.45 -18.91
C GLU A 164 -9.16 18.34 -17.93
N LEU A 165 -9.77 17.15 -17.84
CA LEU A 165 -10.88 16.90 -16.92
C LEU A 165 -10.44 17.00 -15.46
N LEU A 166 -9.34 16.34 -15.09
CA LEU A 166 -8.85 16.33 -13.72
C LEU A 166 -8.43 17.73 -13.24
N GLU A 167 -7.74 18.50 -14.09
CA GLU A 167 -7.34 19.88 -13.79
C GLU A 167 -8.57 20.80 -13.65
N ARG A 168 -9.58 20.65 -14.51
CA ARG A 168 -10.82 21.46 -14.47
C ARG A 168 -11.58 21.32 -13.16
N TYR A 169 -11.67 20.10 -12.61
CA TYR A 169 -12.44 19.83 -11.40
C TYR A 169 -11.58 19.67 -10.13
N GLY A 170 -10.27 19.85 -10.23
CA GLY A 170 -9.33 19.65 -9.12
C GLY A 170 -9.44 18.23 -8.56
N ILE A 171 -9.33 17.24 -9.44
CA ILE A 171 -9.34 15.82 -9.08
C ILE A 171 -7.90 15.31 -9.10
N VAL A 172 -7.47 14.69 -8.01
CA VAL A 172 -6.11 14.13 -7.91
C VAL A 172 -6.04 12.84 -8.73
N HIS A 173 -5.05 12.71 -9.61
CA HIS A 173 -4.81 11.45 -10.30
C HIS A 173 -4.07 10.49 -9.37
N VAL A 174 -4.71 9.36 -9.05
CA VAL A 174 -4.10 8.26 -8.32
C VAL A 174 -3.45 7.31 -9.31
N THR A 175 -2.15 7.06 -9.18
CA THR A 175 -1.43 6.11 -10.05
C THR A 175 -0.55 5.14 -9.26
N ASP A 176 -0.02 4.15 -9.95
CA ASP A 176 1.14 3.38 -9.52
C ASP A 176 2.36 3.92 -10.28
N PRO A 177 3.31 4.62 -9.62
CA PRO A 177 4.40 5.34 -10.30
C PRO A 177 5.41 4.41 -10.97
N PHE A 178 5.39 3.10 -10.67
CA PHE A 178 6.19 2.13 -11.42
C PHE A 178 5.59 1.77 -12.78
N LYS A 179 4.33 2.14 -13.02
CA LYS A 179 3.59 1.79 -14.24
C LYS A 179 3.30 3.01 -15.07
N ILE A 180 2.81 4.06 -14.42
CA ILE A 180 2.33 5.23 -15.13
C ILE A 180 2.47 6.50 -14.29
N GLU A 181 3.01 7.54 -14.92
CA GLU A 181 3.06 8.86 -14.33
C GLU A 181 1.67 9.51 -14.28
N PRO A 182 1.36 10.25 -13.21
CA PRO A 182 0.11 10.99 -13.09
C PRO A 182 0.02 12.04 -14.19
N VAL A 183 -1.14 12.07 -14.86
CA VAL A 183 -1.44 13.12 -15.85
C VAL A 183 -1.76 14.47 -15.23
N ALA A 184 -2.07 14.56 -13.94
CA ALA A 184 -2.35 15.84 -13.28
C ALA A 184 -1.88 15.75 -11.82
N LEU A 185 -1.36 16.86 -11.31
CA LEU A 185 -1.02 17.00 -9.89
C LEU A 185 -2.06 17.91 -9.26
N GLY A 186 -2.54 17.55 -8.07
CA GLY A 186 -3.42 18.40 -7.27
C GLY A 186 -2.67 19.05 -6.11
N GLU A 187 -3.42 19.36 -5.05
CA GLU A 187 -2.88 19.85 -3.77
C GLU A 187 -1.87 18.88 -3.13
N PHE A 188 -1.97 17.59 -3.49
CA PHE A 188 -1.04 16.55 -3.14
C PHE A 188 -0.88 15.56 -4.30
N THR A 189 0.16 14.74 -4.22
CA THR A 189 0.35 13.58 -5.08
C THR A 189 -0.14 12.33 -4.35
N TYR A 190 -0.80 11.39 -5.03
CA TYR A 190 -1.33 10.16 -4.41
C TYR A 190 -0.92 8.93 -5.22
N PHE A 191 -0.18 8.01 -4.59
CA PHE A 191 0.24 6.76 -5.20
C PHE A 191 -0.34 5.54 -4.47
N ARG A 192 -0.79 4.54 -5.24
CA ARG A 192 -1.21 3.24 -4.73
C ARG A 192 -0.38 2.14 -5.39
N LEU A 193 0.31 1.35 -4.57
CA LEU A 193 1.25 0.32 -5.01
C LEU A 193 0.63 -1.07 -4.90
N HIS A 194 0.52 -1.77 -6.02
CA HIS A 194 -0.23 -3.04 -6.10
C HIS A 194 0.66 -4.26 -6.37
N GLY A 195 1.98 -4.12 -6.23
CA GLY A 195 2.95 -5.14 -6.61
C GLY A 195 3.32 -5.10 -8.09
N LEU A 196 4.23 -5.99 -8.49
CA LEU A 196 4.81 -6.08 -9.84
C LEU A 196 5.02 -7.56 -10.27
N PRO A 197 5.18 -7.84 -11.58
CA PRO A 197 4.75 -6.98 -12.69
C PRO A 197 3.23 -6.78 -12.66
N ASP A 198 2.74 -5.75 -13.35
CA ASP A 198 1.31 -5.41 -13.41
C ASP A 198 0.67 -5.35 -12.01
N TYR A 199 -0.54 -5.86 -11.82
CA TYR A 199 -1.24 -5.84 -10.54
C TYR A 199 -1.06 -7.13 -9.73
N ASN A 200 0.15 -7.70 -9.72
CA ASN A 200 0.46 -8.86 -8.91
C ASN A 200 0.48 -8.49 -7.41
N LEU A 201 -0.68 -8.61 -6.77
CA LEU A 201 -0.81 -8.36 -5.34
C LEU A 201 0.10 -9.26 -4.50
N ARG A 202 0.48 -10.45 -5.00
CA ARG A 202 1.40 -11.35 -4.30
C ARG A 202 2.85 -10.97 -4.63
N TYR A 203 3.23 -9.80 -4.16
CA TYR A 203 4.57 -9.25 -4.34
C TYR A 203 5.12 -8.63 -3.05
N THR A 204 6.44 -8.56 -2.94
CA THR A 204 7.18 -7.71 -1.99
C THR A 204 8.28 -6.97 -2.72
N TYR A 205 8.40 -5.65 -2.49
CA TYR A 205 9.32 -4.81 -3.26
C TYR A 205 10.78 -5.06 -2.88
N THR A 206 11.67 -4.98 -3.85
CA THR A 206 13.12 -5.05 -3.60
C THR A 206 13.65 -3.76 -2.97
N ASN A 207 14.83 -3.81 -2.34
CA ASN A 207 15.47 -2.60 -1.82
C ASN A 207 15.78 -1.61 -2.96
N GLY A 208 16.23 -2.10 -4.11
CA GLY A 208 16.46 -1.24 -5.29
C GLY A 208 15.18 -0.53 -5.75
N GLN A 209 14.05 -1.24 -5.78
CA GLN A 209 12.75 -0.66 -6.12
C GLN A 209 12.28 0.37 -5.10
N LEU A 210 12.40 0.09 -3.80
CA LEU A 210 12.01 1.06 -2.76
C LEU A 210 12.89 2.31 -2.77
N LEU A 211 14.19 2.17 -3.07
CA LEU A 211 15.08 3.32 -3.24
C LEU A 211 14.70 4.15 -4.48
N HIS A 212 14.40 3.50 -5.60
CA HIS A 212 13.92 4.17 -6.80
C HIS A 212 12.60 4.91 -6.54
N LEU A 213 11.62 4.24 -5.92
CA LEU A 213 10.37 4.85 -5.49
C LEU A 213 10.63 6.06 -4.61
N TYR A 214 11.48 5.95 -3.59
CA TYR A 214 11.76 7.06 -2.69
C TYR A 214 12.28 8.29 -3.42
N ASN A 215 13.16 8.10 -4.41
CA ASN A 215 13.65 9.19 -5.26
C ASN A 215 12.53 9.83 -6.10
N LEU A 216 11.61 9.02 -6.66
CA LEU A 216 10.41 9.52 -7.34
C LEU A 216 9.55 10.35 -6.38
N LEU A 217 9.25 9.82 -5.18
CA LEU A 217 8.45 10.50 -4.16
C LEU A 217 9.06 11.85 -3.79
N LYS A 218 10.38 11.94 -3.63
CA LYS A 218 11.08 13.21 -3.40
C LYS A 218 10.93 14.20 -4.57
N GLY A 219 10.87 13.69 -5.80
CA GLY A 219 10.55 14.49 -6.98
C GLY A 219 9.15 15.12 -6.90
N TYR A 220 8.14 14.34 -6.53
CA TYR A 220 6.76 14.82 -6.39
C TYR A 220 6.55 15.67 -5.14
N GLU A 221 7.22 15.37 -4.03
CA GLU A 221 7.21 16.18 -2.80
C GLU A 221 7.65 17.61 -3.09
N ARG A 222 8.68 17.81 -3.92
CA ARG A 222 9.09 19.17 -4.34
C ARG A 222 8.06 19.88 -5.21
N LYS A 223 7.19 19.15 -5.92
CA LYS A 223 6.18 19.71 -6.81
C LYS A 223 4.88 20.05 -6.09
N THR A 224 4.43 19.19 -5.18
CA THR A 224 3.11 19.32 -4.51
C THR A 224 3.20 19.61 -3.02
N GLY A 225 4.39 19.55 -2.40
CA GLY A 225 4.57 19.73 -0.95
C GLY A 225 4.09 18.55 -0.10
N ARG A 226 3.15 17.74 -0.60
CA ARG A 226 2.61 16.55 0.08
C ARG A 226 2.45 15.38 -0.90
N VAL A 227 2.86 14.18 -0.45
CA VAL A 227 2.76 12.93 -1.22
C VAL A 227 2.24 11.81 -0.33
N TYR A 228 1.14 11.19 -0.74
CA TYR A 228 0.63 9.95 -0.16
C TYR A 228 1.16 8.76 -0.96
N VAL A 229 1.68 7.74 -0.27
CA VAL A 229 2.05 6.45 -0.88
C VAL A 229 1.47 5.30 -0.05
N LEU A 230 0.51 4.60 -0.64
CA LEU A 230 -0.25 3.54 0.02
C LEU A 230 0.06 2.19 -0.62
N PHE A 231 0.63 1.28 0.16
CA PHE A 231 0.87 -0.10 -0.28
C PHE A 231 -0.41 -0.93 -0.19
N ASN A 232 -0.70 -1.71 -1.23
CA ASN A 232 -1.86 -2.59 -1.36
C ASN A 232 -1.47 -4.03 -1.77
N ASN A 233 -0.19 -4.32 -1.89
CA ASN A 233 0.33 -5.68 -2.09
C ASN A 233 0.23 -6.52 -0.80
N TYR A 234 0.41 -7.84 -0.93
CA TYR A 234 0.28 -8.80 0.17
C TYR A 234 1.29 -8.53 1.30
N ALA A 235 2.48 -8.05 0.96
CA ALA A 235 3.52 -7.66 1.92
C ALA A 235 3.43 -6.18 2.35
N MET A 236 2.30 -5.49 2.13
CA MET A 236 2.18 -4.04 2.29
C MET A 236 2.71 -3.47 3.61
N TYR A 237 2.45 -4.10 4.76
CA TYR A 237 2.95 -3.59 6.05
C TYR A 237 4.47 -3.66 6.13
N ARG A 238 5.07 -4.70 5.55
CA ARG A 238 6.52 -4.90 5.52
C ARG A 238 7.19 -3.90 4.59
N ASP A 239 6.62 -3.69 3.40
CA ASP A 239 7.18 -2.76 2.43
C ASP A 239 6.99 -1.30 2.87
N ALA A 240 5.84 -0.98 3.48
CA ALA A 240 5.61 0.31 4.11
C ALA A 240 6.59 0.55 5.27
N GLU A 241 6.82 -0.44 6.16
CA GLU A 241 7.82 -0.33 7.25
C GLU A 241 9.21 -0.04 6.70
N ARG A 242 9.61 -0.75 5.63
CA ARG A 242 10.92 -0.55 4.99
C ARG A 242 11.07 0.82 4.35
N LEU A 243 10.05 1.28 3.61
CA LEU A 243 10.09 2.63 3.03
C LEU A 243 10.05 3.72 4.11
N GLN A 244 9.32 3.49 5.21
CA GLN A 244 9.26 4.39 6.36
C GLN A 244 10.63 4.52 7.05
N ALA A 245 11.34 3.39 7.23
CA ALA A 245 12.70 3.38 7.75
C ALA A 245 13.66 4.16 6.82
N LEU A 246 13.60 3.92 5.50
CA LEU A 246 14.39 4.71 4.54
C LEU A 246 14.08 6.20 4.64
N HIS A 247 12.81 6.58 4.77
CA HIS A 247 12.41 7.98 4.87
C HIS A 247 12.88 8.66 6.16
N ARG A 248 12.81 7.97 7.31
CA ARG A 248 13.13 8.53 8.63
C ARG A 248 14.62 8.44 8.98
N GLU A 249 15.25 7.33 8.63
CA GLU A 249 16.60 6.95 9.08
C GLU A 249 17.63 7.00 7.96
N GLY A 250 17.19 7.06 6.69
CA GLY A 250 18.08 7.07 5.53
C GLY A 250 18.57 5.68 5.11
N GLU A 251 18.14 4.62 5.80
CA GLU A 251 18.56 3.25 5.55
C GLU A 251 17.37 2.32 5.32
N LEU A 252 17.54 1.39 4.38
CA LEU A 252 16.57 0.32 4.16
C LEU A 252 16.91 -0.87 5.05
N PRO A 253 15.93 -1.44 5.77
CA PRO A 253 16.10 -2.76 6.36
C PRO A 253 16.46 -3.80 5.29
N PRO A 254 17.06 -4.94 5.67
CA PRO A 254 17.43 -5.98 4.73
C PRO A 254 16.24 -6.47 3.91
N THR A 255 16.52 -6.84 2.66
CA THR A 255 15.48 -7.28 1.74
C THR A 255 14.71 -8.50 2.29
N PRO A 256 13.39 -8.62 2.01
CA PRO A 256 12.51 -9.52 2.74
C PRO A 256 12.28 -10.87 2.07
N PHE A 257 13.17 -11.26 1.16
CA PHE A 257 13.18 -12.52 0.43
C PHE A 257 14.54 -13.23 0.55
N GLY A 258 14.62 -14.47 0.09
CA GLY A 258 15.79 -15.31 0.34
C GLY A 258 15.81 -15.81 1.80
N PRO A 259 16.98 -16.20 2.34
CA PRO A 259 17.07 -16.75 3.70
C PRO A 259 16.58 -15.76 4.76
N ARG A 260 16.78 -14.46 4.53
CA ARG A 260 16.29 -13.38 5.40
C ARG A 260 14.77 -13.34 5.52
N SER A 261 14.02 -13.90 4.56
CA SER A 261 12.56 -13.96 4.73
C SER A 261 12.16 -14.85 5.92
N VAL A 262 12.97 -15.82 6.32
CA VAL A 262 12.71 -16.63 7.52
C VAL A 262 12.74 -15.73 8.75
N TRP A 263 13.78 -14.90 8.88
CA TRP A 263 13.88 -13.89 9.94
C TRP A 263 12.68 -12.95 9.92
N TRP A 264 12.32 -12.41 8.75
CA TRP A 264 11.18 -11.50 8.61
C TRP A 264 9.82 -12.13 8.96
N THR A 265 9.67 -13.44 8.77
CA THR A 265 8.45 -14.17 9.11
C THR A 265 8.41 -14.52 10.59
N LEU A 266 9.56 -14.76 11.23
CA LEU A 266 9.66 -15.19 12.62
C LEU A 266 9.94 -14.07 13.62
N ARG A 267 10.32 -12.85 13.18
CA ARG A 267 10.55 -11.68 14.05
C ARG A 267 9.36 -11.24 14.91
N VAL A 268 8.17 -11.75 14.62
CA VAL A 268 6.96 -11.51 15.41
C VAL A 268 6.82 -12.48 16.59
N LEU A 269 7.68 -13.49 16.68
CA LEU A 269 7.72 -14.43 17.80
C LEU A 269 8.55 -13.86 18.94
N GLU A 270 7.99 -13.93 20.15
CA GLU A 270 8.64 -13.47 21.39
C GLU A 270 9.01 -14.63 22.32
N GLU A 271 8.56 -15.85 22.00
CA GLU A 271 8.80 -17.04 22.82
C GLU A 271 10.04 -17.77 22.30
N TRP A 272 11.15 -17.57 23.01
CA TRP A 272 12.40 -18.29 22.81
C TRP A 272 12.86 -18.87 24.16
N PRO A 273 13.53 -20.03 24.20
CA PRO A 273 13.96 -20.86 23.06
C PRO A 273 12.83 -21.60 22.35
N SER A 274 13.07 -22.10 21.13
CA SER A 274 12.11 -22.92 20.36
C SER A 274 12.81 -24.10 19.67
N THR A 275 12.19 -25.28 19.67
CA THR A 275 12.63 -26.43 18.86
C THR A 275 12.11 -26.35 17.42
N LYS A 276 12.70 -27.14 16.52
CA LYS A 276 12.24 -27.28 15.14
C LYS A 276 10.75 -27.67 15.06
N GLU A 277 10.31 -28.63 15.87
CA GLU A 277 8.92 -29.13 15.91
C GLU A 277 7.95 -28.05 16.38
N GLN A 278 8.35 -27.25 17.38
CA GLN A 278 7.56 -26.12 17.86
C GLN A 278 7.40 -25.05 16.78
N LEU A 279 8.47 -24.72 16.05
CA LEU A 279 8.41 -23.81 14.91
C LEU A 279 7.51 -24.39 13.81
N LEU A 280 7.69 -25.65 13.40
CA LEU A 280 6.85 -26.30 12.39
C LEU A 280 5.36 -26.27 12.75
N SER A 281 5.02 -26.60 14.00
CA SER A 281 3.65 -26.59 14.49
C SER A 281 3.03 -25.19 14.48
N ARG A 282 3.78 -24.19 14.97
CA ARG A 282 3.28 -22.83 15.16
C ARG A 282 3.20 -22.03 13.85
N CYS A 283 4.23 -22.14 13.01
CA CYS A 283 4.44 -21.24 11.88
C CYS A 283 4.71 -21.95 10.55
N GLY A 284 4.62 -23.29 10.49
CA GLY A 284 4.88 -24.04 9.25
C GLY A 284 4.03 -23.60 8.06
N ARG A 285 2.77 -23.17 8.29
CA ARG A 285 1.88 -22.65 7.23
C ARG A 285 2.09 -21.19 6.88
N TRP A 286 2.95 -20.47 7.61
CA TRP A 286 3.23 -19.06 7.34
C TRP A 286 4.00 -18.93 6.03
N ARG A 287 3.89 -17.78 5.36
CA ARG A 287 4.54 -17.57 4.07
C ARG A 287 5.95 -17.01 4.26
N CYS A 288 6.88 -17.55 3.49
CA CYS A 288 8.26 -17.08 3.36
C CYS A 288 8.50 -16.72 1.89
N TRP A 289 9.00 -15.52 1.61
CA TRP A 289 9.31 -15.07 0.26
C TRP A 289 10.67 -15.61 -0.15
N VAL A 290 10.71 -16.37 -1.24
CA VAL A 290 11.97 -16.86 -1.83
C VAL A 290 12.43 -15.94 -2.96
N GLU A 291 11.47 -15.29 -3.64
CA GLU A 291 11.68 -14.24 -4.63
C GLU A 291 10.61 -13.15 -4.42
N PRO A 292 10.75 -11.95 -5.01
CA PRO A 292 9.78 -10.85 -4.84
C PRO A 292 8.32 -11.22 -5.15
N ASP A 293 8.08 -12.07 -6.15
CA ASP A 293 6.77 -12.55 -6.61
C ASP A 293 6.44 -13.99 -6.18
N ARG A 294 7.36 -14.65 -5.46
CA ARG A 294 7.25 -16.07 -5.10
C ARG A 294 7.44 -16.27 -3.61
N SER A 295 6.43 -16.87 -2.99
CA SER A 295 6.52 -17.35 -1.61
C SER A 295 6.26 -18.85 -1.50
N VAL A 296 6.80 -19.48 -0.46
CA VAL A 296 6.58 -20.88 -0.06
C VAL A 296 6.05 -20.94 1.37
N GLU A 297 5.57 -22.10 1.80
CA GLU A 297 5.26 -22.31 3.22
C GLU A 297 6.56 -22.43 4.00
N LEU A 298 6.65 -21.78 5.15
CA LEU A 298 7.85 -21.80 5.99
C LEU A 298 8.22 -23.23 6.41
N GLY A 299 7.24 -24.13 6.52
CA GLY A 299 7.45 -25.54 6.80
C GLY A 299 8.35 -26.25 5.78
N THR A 300 8.32 -25.87 4.50
CA THR A 300 9.19 -26.48 3.47
C THR A 300 10.66 -26.13 3.68
N ILE A 301 10.93 -25.02 4.37
CA ILE A 301 12.27 -24.57 4.74
C ILE A 301 12.65 -25.20 6.09
N LEU A 302 11.77 -25.07 7.10
CA LEU A 302 12.01 -25.59 8.46
C LEU A 302 12.21 -27.10 8.50
N GLN A 303 11.60 -27.88 7.61
CA GLN A 303 11.82 -29.34 7.55
C GLN A 303 13.28 -29.73 7.35
N ARG A 304 14.09 -28.87 6.73
CA ARG A 304 15.53 -29.09 6.47
C ARG A 304 16.44 -28.62 7.60
N PHE A 305 15.88 -27.93 8.60
CA PHE A 305 16.64 -27.49 9.77
C PHE A 305 17.13 -28.69 10.57
N ARG A 306 18.28 -28.55 11.23
CA ARG A 306 18.76 -29.51 12.23
C ARG A 306 17.75 -29.63 13.37
N ASP A 307 17.62 -30.85 13.88
CA ASP A 307 16.84 -31.12 15.09
C ASP A 307 17.65 -30.66 16.31
N ARG A 308 17.41 -29.42 16.71
CA ARG A 308 18.01 -28.76 17.88
C ARG A 308 17.06 -27.70 18.42
N THR A 309 17.41 -27.19 19.59
CA THR A 309 16.80 -25.99 20.15
C THR A 309 17.50 -24.76 19.60
N TYR A 310 16.73 -23.79 19.13
CA TYR A 310 17.18 -22.47 18.72
C TYR A 310 16.89 -21.48 19.85
N THR A 311 17.92 -20.82 20.36
CA THR A 311 17.78 -19.97 21.57
C THR A 311 17.35 -18.56 21.27
N ARG A 312 17.53 -18.11 20.02
CA ARG A 312 17.22 -16.77 19.54
C ARG A 312 17.01 -16.79 18.02
N LEU A 313 16.43 -15.71 17.51
CA LEU A 313 16.08 -15.57 16.10
C LEU A 313 17.30 -15.58 15.17
N GLU A 314 18.45 -15.09 15.64
CA GLU A 314 19.69 -15.06 14.88
C GLU A 314 20.17 -16.47 14.54
N GLU A 315 20.05 -17.44 15.46
CA GLU A 315 20.41 -18.85 15.19
C GLU A 315 19.52 -19.47 14.11
N VAL A 316 18.26 -19.02 14.02
CA VAL A 316 17.32 -19.46 12.99
C VAL A 316 17.67 -18.88 11.63
N LEU A 317 18.15 -17.63 11.59
CA LEU A 317 18.65 -17.02 10.35
C LEU A 317 19.94 -17.72 9.88
N GLU A 318 20.89 -17.98 10.77
CA GLU A 318 22.13 -18.70 10.45
C GLU A 318 21.82 -20.09 9.87
N GLU A 319 20.86 -20.81 10.45
CA GLU A 319 20.44 -22.11 9.93
C GLU A 319 19.69 -21.97 8.58
N ALA A 320 18.86 -20.93 8.42
CA ALA A 320 18.20 -20.65 7.14
C ALA A 320 19.21 -20.37 6.02
N GLU A 321 20.25 -19.58 6.30
CA GLU A 321 21.36 -19.29 5.37
C GLU A 321 22.12 -20.57 5.02
N ARG A 322 22.45 -21.40 6.03
CA ARG A 322 23.14 -22.68 5.83
C ARG A 322 22.40 -23.60 4.87
N ILE A 323 21.09 -23.79 5.06
CA ILE A 323 20.32 -24.70 4.22
C ILE A 323 19.96 -24.09 2.86
N TRP A 324 20.11 -22.78 2.68
CA TRP A 324 19.60 -22.09 1.51
C TRP A 324 20.23 -22.61 0.22
N GLU A 325 21.54 -22.91 0.25
CA GLU A 325 22.28 -23.51 -0.87
C GLU A 325 21.67 -24.85 -1.30
N GLU A 326 21.16 -25.63 -0.36
CA GLU A 326 20.53 -26.93 -0.62
C GLU A 326 19.11 -26.79 -1.22
N THR A 327 18.47 -25.62 -1.10
CA THR A 327 17.09 -25.40 -1.56
C THR A 327 16.96 -25.19 -3.06
N GLY A 328 18.01 -24.70 -3.72
CA GLY A 328 17.97 -24.23 -5.11
C GLY A 328 17.19 -22.92 -5.31
N TYR A 329 16.75 -22.27 -4.23
CA TYR A 329 16.20 -20.92 -4.29
C TYR A 329 17.32 -19.87 -4.39
N PRO A 330 17.07 -18.71 -5.04
CA PRO A 330 18.05 -17.65 -5.07
C PRO A 330 18.28 -17.07 -3.67
N THR A 331 19.51 -16.63 -3.43
CA THR A 331 19.87 -15.77 -2.30
C THR A 331 19.17 -14.41 -2.40
N SER A 332 19.16 -13.66 -1.30
CA SER A 332 18.64 -12.29 -1.27
C SER A 332 19.34 -11.41 -2.33
N GLU A 333 20.65 -11.50 -2.46
CA GLU A 333 21.45 -10.70 -3.38
C GLU A 333 21.22 -11.11 -4.85
N GLU A 334 21.02 -12.39 -5.13
CA GLU A 334 20.68 -12.86 -6.49
C GLU A 334 19.30 -12.39 -6.92
N ALA A 335 18.31 -12.46 -6.02
CA ALA A 335 16.96 -11.99 -6.30
C ALA A 335 16.93 -10.47 -6.56
N GLU A 336 17.65 -9.67 -5.76
CA GLU A 336 17.83 -8.23 -6.02
C GLU A 336 18.43 -7.97 -7.41
N ARG A 337 19.53 -8.66 -7.76
CA ARG A 337 20.19 -8.50 -9.07
C ARG A 337 19.28 -8.87 -10.25
N ARG A 338 18.52 -9.97 -10.13
CA ARG A 338 17.59 -10.41 -11.19
C ARG A 338 16.51 -9.36 -11.45
N THR A 339 15.93 -8.77 -10.41
CA THR A 339 14.91 -7.73 -10.58
C THR A 339 15.46 -6.49 -11.28
N VAL A 340 16.66 -6.03 -10.92
CA VAL A 340 17.31 -4.90 -11.61
C VAL A 340 17.53 -5.19 -13.10
N GLN A 341 17.98 -6.41 -13.43
CA GLN A 341 18.19 -6.81 -14.84
C GLN A 341 16.89 -6.89 -15.63
N LEU A 342 15.80 -7.35 -15.03
CA LEU A 342 14.48 -7.40 -15.67
C LEU A 342 13.93 -5.99 -15.94
N GLN A 343 14.13 -5.06 -14.99
CA GLN A 343 13.72 -3.67 -15.17
C GLN A 343 14.51 -2.96 -16.28
N ALA A 344 15.83 -3.19 -16.35
CA ALA A 344 16.69 -2.62 -17.40
C ALA A 344 16.45 -3.18 -18.81
N ARG A 345 15.72 -4.29 -18.95
CA ARG A 345 15.37 -4.89 -20.25
C ARG A 345 13.96 -4.53 -20.73
N GLY A 346 13.11 -4.02 -19.84
CA GLY A 346 11.74 -3.59 -20.13
C GLY A 346 11.54 -2.07 -20.14
N SER A 347 12.61 -1.31 -19.90
CA SER A 347 12.72 0.13 -20.16
C SER A 347 13.55 0.36 -21.42
#